data_AF-A0A3D5YGF1-F1
#
_entry.id   AF-A0A3D5YGF1-F1
#
_cell.length_a   1.000
_cell.length_b   1.000
_cell.length_c   1.000
_cell.angle_alpha   90.00
_cell.angle_beta   90.00
_cell.angle_gamma   90.00
#
_symmetry.space_group_name_H-M   'P 1'
#
loop_
_entity.id
_entity.type
_entity.pdbx_description
1 polymer ?
#
loop_
_entity_poly.entity_id
_entity_poly.type
_entity_poly.pdbx_seq_one_letter_code
_entity_poly.pdbx_strand_id
1 'polypeptide(L)'
;MKNCIKIIAKKAEKEGTILDPMFAYFMENMSFLPPIDDDETFKKVFQIGDTTGIFQFESEGMRMFLIKLEADRIDDLVAMNALYRPGPMEFIPNYIARKK
;
A
#
# COMPACT_ATOMS: atom_id res chain seq x y z
N MET A 1 -8.47 1.20 -20.08
CA MET A 1 -7.21 1.47 -19.36
C MET A 1 -6.20 0.37 -19.66
N LYS A 2 -5.00 0.71 -20.18
CA LYS A 2 -3.87 -0.23 -20.24
C LYS A 2 -3.11 -0.07 -18.93
N ASN A 3 -3.09 -1.10 -18.09
CA ASN A 3 -2.27 -1.11 -16.87
C ASN A 3 -0.86 -1.64 -17.20
N CYS A 4 0.09 -1.40 -16.30
CA CYS A 4 1.51 -1.79 -16.49
C CYS A 4 1.66 -3.29 -16.78
N ILE A 5 0.86 -4.14 -16.14
CA ILE A 5 0.95 -5.60 -16.29
C ILE A 5 0.46 -6.06 -17.67
N LYS A 6 -0.65 -5.52 -18.18
CA LYS A 6 -1.11 -5.77 -19.56
C LYS A 6 -0.11 -5.27 -20.60
N ILE A 7 0.62 -4.21 -20.29
CA ILE A 7 1.71 -3.71 -21.15
C ILE A 7 2.89 -4.68 -21.13
N ILE A 8 3.30 -5.17 -19.96
CA ILE A 8 4.38 -6.15 -19.80
C ILE A 8 4.02 -7.46 -20.51
N ALA A 9 2.82 -7.99 -20.29
CA ALA A 9 2.35 -9.22 -20.95
C ALA A 9 2.36 -9.09 -22.47
N LYS A 10 1.80 -7.99 -23.01
CA LYS A 10 1.79 -7.73 -24.45
C LYS A 10 3.20 -7.54 -25.02
N LYS A 11 4.12 -6.97 -24.25
CA LYS A 11 5.53 -6.84 -24.64
C LYS A 11 6.20 -8.22 -24.70
N ALA A 12 5.98 -9.07 -23.70
CA ALA A 12 6.51 -10.42 -23.66
C ALA A 12 6.03 -11.26 -24.84
N GLU A 13 4.72 -11.21 -25.15
CA GLU A 13 4.15 -11.85 -26.35
C GLU A 13 4.79 -11.36 -27.65
N LYS A 14 4.97 -10.03 -27.79
CA LYS A 14 5.57 -9.42 -28.99
C LYS A 14 7.04 -9.80 -29.16
N GLU A 15 7.78 -9.91 -28.06
CA GLU A 15 9.21 -10.20 -28.05
C GLU A 15 9.51 -11.70 -28.00
N GLY A 16 8.48 -12.55 -27.86
CA GLY A 16 8.64 -14.00 -27.72
C GLY A 16 9.36 -14.39 -26.42
N THR A 17 9.32 -13.53 -25.40
CA THR A 17 9.97 -13.76 -24.10
C THR A 17 8.98 -14.35 -23.10
N ILE A 18 9.51 -15.12 -22.15
CA ILE A 18 8.70 -15.71 -21.07
C ILE A 18 8.32 -14.59 -20.09
N LEU A 19 7.04 -14.50 -19.78
CA LEU A 19 6.56 -13.61 -18.72
C LEU A 19 7.08 -14.12 -17.36
N ASP A 20 7.64 -13.22 -16.55
CA ASP A 20 8.10 -13.59 -15.22
C ASP A 20 7.01 -14.36 -14.44
N PRO A 21 7.32 -15.50 -13.81
CA PRO A 21 6.34 -16.29 -13.07
C PRO A 21 5.57 -15.50 -12.02
N MET A 22 6.17 -14.46 -11.43
CA MET A 22 5.50 -13.55 -10.51
C MET A 22 4.36 -12.79 -11.19
N PHE A 23 4.56 -12.30 -12.41
CA PHE A 23 3.51 -11.59 -13.15
C PHE A 23 2.40 -12.55 -13.61
N ALA A 24 2.75 -13.78 -13.99
CA ALA A 24 1.75 -14.81 -14.29
C ALA A 24 0.89 -15.10 -13.05
N TYR A 25 1.53 -15.36 -11.91
CA TYR A 25 0.85 -15.56 -10.64
C TYR A 25 -0.06 -14.38 -10.27
N PHE A 26 0.43 -13.14 -10.40
CA PHE A 26 -0.38 -11.96 -10.13
C PHE A 26 -1.61 -11.89 -11.04
N MET A 27 -1.46 -12.16 -12.34
CA MET A 27 -2.59 -12.12 -13.29
C MET A 27 -3.65 -13.18 -13.02
N GLU A 28 -3.26 -14.34 -12.49
CA GLU A 28 -4.16 -15.43 -12.16
C GLU A 28 -4.84 -15.25 -10.80
N ASN A 29 -4.14 -14.67 -9.81
CA ASN A 29 -4.56 -14.73 -8.41
C ASN A 29 -5.00 -13.38 -7.82
N MET A 30 -4.77 -12.24 -8.52
CA MET A 30 -5.08 -10.91 -7.97
C MET A 30 -6.17 -10.18 -8.75
N SER A 31 -7.04 -9.48 -8.02
CA SER A 31 -7.96 -8.52 -8.62
C SER A 31 -7.21 -7.25 -9.05
N PHE A 32 -7.46 -6.79 -10.28
CA PHE A 32 -6.91 -5.53 -10.78
C PHE A 32 -7.61 -4.28 -10.23
N LEU A 33 -8.73 -4.45 -9.54
CA LEU A 33 -9.49 -3.41 -8.86
C LEU A 33 -9.89 -3.96 -7.49
N PRO A 34 -8.94 -4.09 -6.55
CA PRO A 34 -9.28 -4.51 -5.20
C PRO A 34 -10.23 -3.48 -4.56
N PRO A 35 -11.12 -3.90 -3.65
CA PRO A 35 -11.89 -2.98 -2.82
C PRO A 35 -10.97 -2.03 -2.08
N ILE A 36 -11.37 -0.76 -1.94
CA ILE A 36 -10.58 0.26 -1.25
C ILE A 36 -10.68 0.13 0.28
N ASP A 37 -11.67 -0.61 0.75
CA ASP A 37 -12.10 -0.84 2.11
C ASP A 37 -11.87 -2.30 2.54
N ASP A 38 -10.84 -2.96 2.00
CA ASP A 38 -10.50 -4.33 2.36
C ASP A 38 -10.00 -4.43 3.81
N ASP A 39 -10.89 -4.87 4.69
CA ASP A 39 -10.68 -5.07 6.12
C ASP A 39 -9.43 -5.88 6.45
N GLU A 40 -9.15 -6.93 5.67
CA GLU A 40 -8.04 -7.83 5.91
C GLU A 40 -6.69 -7.14 5.66
N THR A 41 -6.60 -6.36 4.59
CA THR A 41 -5.45 -5.51 4.28
C THR A 41 -5.16 -4.54 5.43
N PHE A 42 -6.16 -3.83 5.94
CA PHE A 42 -5.94 -2.90 7.06
C PHE A 42 -5.49 -3.62 8.32
N LYS A 43 -6.19 -4.68 8.74
CA LYS A 43 -5.90 -5.42 9.97
C LYS A 43 -4.55 -6.13 9.93
N LYS A 44 -4.21 -6.80 8.83
CA LYS A 44 -3.02 -7.66 8.72
C LYS A 44 -1.78 -6.93 8.21
N VAL A 45 -1.92 -5.79 7.54
CA VAL A 45 -0.77 -5.06 6.97
C VAL A 45 -0.55 -3.77 7.74
N PHE A 46 -1.55 -2.88 7.78
CA PHE A 46 -1.34 -1.52 8.27
C PHE A 46 -1.45 -1.37 9.79
N GLN A 47 -2.43 -2.00 10.45
CA GLN A 47 -2.64 -1.89 11.89
C GLN A 47 -1.54 -2.56 12.73
N ILE A 48 -0.94 -3.64 12.22
CA ILE A 48 0.20 -4.31 12.85
C ILE A 48 1.56 -3.81 12.32
N GLY A 49 1.54 -2.91 11.34
CA GLY A 49 2.73 -2.36 10.72
C GLY A 49 3.55 -3.39 9.95
N ASP A 50 2.96 -4.41 9.35
CA ASP A 50 3.63 -5.36 8.46
C ASP A 50 3.74 -4.82 7.02
N THR A 51 4.44 -3.70 6.88
CA THR A 51 4.52 -2.94 5.62
C THR A 51 5.83 -3.15 4.87
N THR A 52 6.53 -4.26 5.10
CA THR A 52 7.79 -4.56 4.41
C THR A 52 7.52 -4.77 2.91
N GLY A 53 8.21 -4.03 2.04
CA GLY A 53 7.96 -4.08 0.59
C GLY A 53 6.68 -3.36 0.14
N ILE A 54 6.01 -2.63 1.05
CA ILE A 54 4.83 -1.82 0.73
C ILE A 54 5.28 -0.39 0.45
N PHE A 55 5.12 0.03 -0.81
CA PHE A 55 5.48 1.36 -1.28
C PHE A 55 5.02 2.47 -0.31
N GLN A 56 5.94 3.39 0.00
CA GLN A 56 5.77 4.54 0.92
C GLN A 56 5.72 4.21 2.42
N PHE A 57 5.42 2.97 2.83
CA PHE A 57 5.13 2.65 4.23
C PHE A 57 6.21 1.83 4.94
N GLU A 58 7.38 1.60 4.34
CA GLU A 58 8.40 0.68 4.87
C GLU A 58 9.19 1.20 6.08
N SER A 59 9.34 2.53 6.23
CA SER A 59 10.22 3.09 7.26
C SER A 59 9.73 2.80 8.68
N GLU A 60 10.66 2.59 9.62
CA GLU A 60 10.34 2.24 11.01
C GLU A 60 9.42 3.25 11.70
N GLY A 61 9.70 4.55 11.56
CA GLY A 61 8.84 5.59 12.15
C GLY A 61 7.43 5.61 11.54
N MET A 62 7.30 5.38 10.23
CA MET A 62 6.00 5.30 9.56
C MET A 62 5.21 4.10 10.09
N ARG A 63 5.84 2.93 10.21
CA ARG A 63 5.24 1.71 10.79
C ARG A 63 4.71 1.97 12.20
N MET A 64 5.52 2.62 13.05
CA MET A 64 5.12 2.97 14.41
C MET A 64 3.92 3.91 14.46
N PHE A 65 3.82 4.87 13.54
CA PHE A 65 2.66 5.76 13.48
C PHE A 65 1.40 5.08 12.95
N LEU A 66 1.51 4.21 11.95
CA LEU A 66 0.39 3.41 11.45
C LEU A 66 -0.21 2.51 12.54
N ILE A 67 0.65 1.85 13.33
CA ILE A 67 0.22 1.02 14.47
C ILE A 67 -0.52 1.89 15.50
N LYS A 68 0.05 3.03 15.89
CA LYS A 68 -0.59 3.94 16.86
C LYS A 68 -1.90 4.56 16.37
N LEU A 69 -2.00 4.77 15.06
CA LEU A 69 -3.21 5.29 14.42
C LEU A 69 -4.31 4.22 14.29
N GLU A 70 -3.96 2.95 14.40
CA GLU A 70 -4.85 1.82 14.07
C GLU A 70 -5.49 2.03 12.69
N ALA A 71 -4.66 2.32 11.68
CA ALA A 71 -5.12 2.72 10.34
C ALA A 71 -6.15 1.72 9.77
N ASP A 72 -7.37 2.17 9.51
CA ASP A 72 -8.53 1.32 9.18
C ASP A 72 -9.22 1.68 7.86
N ARG A 73 -8.71 2.71 7.17
CA ARG A 73 -9.24 3.22 5.91
C ARG A 73 -8.13 3.87 5.09
N ILE A 74 -8.35 4.03 3.79
CA ILE A 74 -7.38 4.67 2.90
C ILE A 74 -7.06 6.11 3.31
N ASP A 75 -8.02 6.86 3.83
CA ASP A 75 -7.79 8.26 4.24
C ASP A 75 -6.70 8.38 5.32
N ASP A 76 -6.55 7.37 6.19
CA ASP A 76 -5.47 7.33 7.18
C ASP A 76 -4.10 7.17 6.53
N LEU A 77 -4.00 6.34 5.48
CA LEU A 77 -2.78 6.15 4.71
C LEU A 77 -2.39 7.43 3.98
N VAL A 78 -3.38 8.13 3.41
CA VAL A 78 -3.21 9.44 2.77
C VAL A 78 -2.73 10.47 3.79
N ALA A 79 -3.38 10.54 4.96
CA ALA A 79 -3.01 11.47 6.03
C ALA A 79 -1.60 11.21 6.56
N MET A 80 -1.23 9.94 6.79
CA MET A 80 0.12 9.58 7.23
C MET A 80 1.18 9.96 6.20
N ASN A 81 0.96 9.70 4.92
CA ASN A 81 1.88 10.13 3.86
C ASN A 81 2.03 11.66 3.76
N ALA A 82 0.98 12.41 4.07
CA ALA A 82 1.03 13.87 4.11
C ALA A 82 1.78 14.40 5.34
N LEU A 83 1.52 13.80 6.51
CA LEU A 83 2.06 14.24 7.78
C LEU A 83 3.50 13.75 8.04
N TYR A 84 3.91 12.62 7.47
CA TYR A 84 5.23 12.02 7.69
C TYR A 84 6.33 12.72 6.87
N ARG A 85 6.50 14.03 7.12
CA ARG A 85 7.48 14.92 6.50
C ARG A 85 8.04 15.89 7.55
N PRO A 86 9.29 16.37 7.40
CA PRO A 86 9.86 17.37 8.31
C PRO A 86 8.97 18.63 8.39
N GLY A 87 8.64 19.06 9.62
CA GLY A 87 7.60 20.06 9.89
C GLY A 87 6.29 19.39 10.29
N PRO A 88 5.45 18.91 9.34
CA PRO A 88 4.14 18.33 9.65
C PRO A 88 4.13 17.13 10.61
N MET A 89 5.25 16.42 10.77
CA MET A 89 5.36 15.28 11.69
C MET A 89 4.98 15.63 13.14
N GLU A 90 5.16 16.88 13.56
CA GLU A 90 4.77 17.35 14.89
C GLU A 90 3.26 17.24 15.16
N PHE A 91 2.45 17.20 14.10
CA PHE A 91 0.99 17.09 14.20
C PHE A 91 0.48 15.65 14.22
N ILE A 92 1.32 14.65 13.94
CA ILE A 92 0.90 13.23 13.94
C ILE A 92 0.26 12.82 15.27
N PRO A 93 0.85 13.14 16.45
CA PRO A 93 0.22 12.82 17.73
C PRO A 93 -1.18 13.44 17.88
N ASN A 94 -1.37 14.67 17.41
CA ASN A 94 -2.66 15.36 17.44
C ASN A 94 -3.69 14.73 16.49
N TYR A 95 -3.25 14.30 15.31
CA TYR A 95 -4.10 13.59 14.35
C TYR A 95 -4.59 12.26 14.95
N ILE A 96 -3.68 11.45 15.49
CA ILE A 96 -3.99 10.17 16.15
C ILE A 96 -4.98 10.37 17.30
N ALA A 97 -4.75 11.38 18.15
CA ALA A 97 -5.62 11.66 19.29
C ALA A 97 -7.06 12.04 18.92
N ARG A 98 -7.28 12.57 17.71
CA ARG A 98 -8.59 13.04 17.22
C ARG A 98 -9.38 11.99 16.43
N LYS A 99 -8.78 10.83 16.15
CA LYS A 99 -9.45 9.76 15.40
C LYS A 99 -10.55 9.06 16.22
N LYS A 100 -10.45 9.12 17.56
CA LYS A 100 -11.41 8.50 18.50
C LYS A 100 -12.72 9.29 18.60
#